data_AF-A0A9X0B3B4-F1
#
_entry.id   AF-A0A9X0B3B4-F1
#
_cell.length_a   1.000
_cell.length_b   1.000
_cell.length_c   1.000
_cell.angle_alpha   90.00
_cell.angle_beta   90.00
_cell.angle_gamma   90.00
#
_symmetry.space_group_name_H-M   'P 1'
#
loop_
_entity.id
_entity.type
_entity.pdbx_description
1 polymer ?
#
loop_
_entity_poly.entity_id
_entity_poly.type
_entity_poly.pdbx_seq_one_letter_code
_entity_poly.pdbx_strand_id
1 'polypeptide(L)'
;MYSSAFLLAVLSHTVSGLPGERHGLAKRDSTLIPTSCFDSTSSLTQYFNYNYPWGDTHNGAAIMKDSNSVIADAGVLTLNATYTGASDYAYDSGTVYAKQQFTVEAGGGLDFSAQFIAPVETGTWPAFWLNGVNSWPPEIDVAEWKGSGDISFNTFNSSSEVQAQDVKYPSPTDYHTVLAELRDEDGSNVSVNFYLDGTLITTQYASGLVGQPLNLIIDLQMEGSSGSPGPTGTTLFQIKNLEVIDKNA
;
A
#
# COMPACT_ATOMS: atom_id res chain seq x y z
N MET A 1 59.03 45.46 61.92
CA MET A 1 58.44 45.79 60.60
C MET A 1 57.90 44.50 60.00
N TYR A 2 56.59 44.49 59.76
CA TYR A 2 55.74 43.65 58.90
C TYR A 2 56.38 42.44 58.19
N SER A 3 55.95 41.20 58.47
CA SER A 3 54.76 40.51 57.93
C SER A 3 54.99 39.94 56.53
N SER A 4 54.89 38.62 56.36
CA SER A 4 53.75 37.99 55.68
C SER A 4 54.03 36.52 55.34
N ALA A 5 53.11 35.66 55.81
CA ALA A 5 52.99 34.27 55.43
C ALA A 5 52.51 34.15 53.97
N PHE A 6 53.09 33.24 53.21
CA PHE A 6 52.57 32.84 51.90
C PHE A 6 51.55 31.72 52.10
N LEU A 7 50.27 32.04 51.89
CA LEU A 7 49.19 31.06 51.79
C LEU A 7 49.21 30.48 50.36
N LEU A 8 49.34 29.17 50.22
CA LEU A 8 49.19 28.46 48.95
C LEU A 8 47.70 28.20 48.73
N ALA A 9 47.06 28.94 47.83
CA ALA A 9 45.69 28.68 47.40
C ALA A 9 45.68 27.63 46.28
N VAL A 10 45.10 26.46 46.56
CA VAL A 10 44.81 25.44 45.54
C VAL A 10 43.44 25.75 44.94
N LEU A 11 43.41 26.23 43.69
CA LEU A 11 42.16 26.34 42.92
C LEU A 11 41.81 24.98 42.31
N SER A 12 40.82 24.31 42.90
CA SER A 12 40.12 23.18 42.28
C SER A 12 39.31 23.71 41.08
N HIS A 13 39.73 23.34 39.86
CA HIS A 13 38.94 23.57 38.66
C HIS A 13 37.96 22.40 38.49
N THR A 14 36.69 22.62 38.80
CA THR A 14 35.62 21.73 38.38
C THR A 14 35.34 21.97 36.90
N VAL A 15 35.76 21.06 36.03
CA VAL A 15 35.31 21.02 34.65
C VAL A 15 33.89 20.47 34.65
N SER A 16 32.89 21.35 34.52
CA SER A 16 31.53 20.96 34.17
C SER A 16 31.52 20.54 32.69
N GLY A 17 31.70 19.25 32.44
CA GLY A 17 31.44 18.64 31.14
C GLY A 17 29.97 18.80 30.79
N LEU A 18 29.67 19.56 29.73
CA LEU A 18 28.35 19.57 29.12
C LEU A 18 28.05 18.14 28.63
N PRO A 19 26.84 17.60 28.87
CA PRO A 19 26.47 16.31 28.30
C PRO A 19 26.43 16.48 26.78
N GLY A 20 27.31 15.75 26.08
CA GLY A 20 27.31 15.69 24.64
C GLY A 20 25.95 15.20 24.16
N GLU A 21 25.28 15.98 23.32
CA GLU A 21 24.11 15.52 22.58
C GLU A 21 24.52 14.25 21.84
N ARG A 22 23.92 13.11 22.23
CA ARG A 22 23.92 11.94 21.36
C ARG A 22 23.06 12.32 20.17
N HIS A 23 23.71 12.76 19.10
CA HIS A 23 23.09 12.79 17.78
C HIS A 23 22.72 11.34 17.44
N GLY A 24 21.50 10.94 17.79
CA GLY A 24 20.91 9.71 17.30
C GLY A 24 20.90 9.80 15.77
N LEU A 25 21.58 8.86 15.12
CA LEU A 25 21.46 8.68 13.67
C LEU A 25 20.00 8.32 13.41
N ALA A 26 19.25 9.22 12.77
CA ALA A 26 17.93 8.89 12.26
C ALA A 26 18.07 7.73 11.25
N LYS A 27 17.30 6.65 11.44
CA LYS A 27 17.21 5.59 10.45
C LYS A 27 16.73 6.23 9.14
N ARG A 28 17.42 5.92 8.04
CA ARG A 28 17.03 6.39 6.71
C ARG A 28 15.96 5.46 6.17
N ASP A 29 15.03 6.05 5.44
CA ASP A 29 14.05 5.32 4.64
C ASP A 29 14.73 4.23 3.80
N SER A 30 14.05 3.09 3.64
CA SER A 30 14.55 1.99 2.81
C SER A 30 13.49 1.49 1.84
N THR A 31 13.90 1.11 0.63
CA THR A 31 12.98 0.61 -0.40
C THR A 31 12.72 -0.88 -0.18
N LEU A 32 11.47 -1.26 0.09
CA LEU A 32 11.03 -2.66 0.26
C LEU A 32 10.65 -3.29 -1.07
N ILE A 33 9.91 -2.56 -1.91
CA ILE A 33 9.61 -2.93 -3.30
C ILE A 33 10.09 -1.78 -4.19
N PRO A 34 11.08 -2.00 -5.08
CA PRO A 34 11.56 -0.97 -5.99
C PRO A 34 10.67 -0.86 -7.23
N THR A 35 10.69 0.31 -7.88
CA THR A 35 9.97 0.56 -9.15
C THR A 35 10.32 -0.41 -10.28
N SER A 36 11.49 -1.05 -10.21
CA SER A 36 11.93 -2.09 -11.14
C SER A 36 11.23 -3.44 -10.97
N CYS A 37 10.29 -3.59 -10.02
CA CYS A 37 9.61 -4.86 -9.76
C CYS A 37 8.78 -5.35 -10.97
N PHE A 38 8.44 -4.47 -11.91
CA PHE A 38 7.71 -4.83 -13.14
C PHE A 38 8.56 -4.79 -14.41
N ASP A 39 9.89 -4.69 -14.31
CA ASP A 39 10.78 -4.64 -15.48
C ASP A 39 10.76 -5.94 -16.31
N SER A 40 10.44 -7.07 -15.67
CA SER A 40 10.34 -8.38 -16.31
C SER A 40 9.50 -9.34 -15.48
N THR A 41 9.08 -10.48 -16.04
CA THR A 41 8.46 -11.57 -15.26
C THR A 41 9.39 -12.08 -14.15
N SER A 42 10.71 -12.06 -14.36
CA SER A 42 11.67 -12.44 -13.33
C SER A 42 11.70 -11.43 -12.19
N SER A 43 11.61 -10.13 -12.49
CA SER A 43 11.51 -9.07 -11.49
C SER A 43 10.19 -9.19 -10.73
N LEU A 44 9.07 -9.41 -11.43
CA LEU A 44 7.76 -9.59 -10.81
C LEU A 44 7.80 -10.74 -9.81
N THR A 45 8.24 -11.91 -10.25
CA THR A 45 8.27 -13.13 -9.43
C THR A 45 9.34 -13.11 -8.34
N GLN A 46 10.25 -12.13 -8.33
CA GLN A 46 11.13 -11.89 -7.18
C GLN A 46 10.36 -11.32 -5.98
N TYR A 47 9.41 -10.42 -6.23
CA TYR A 47 8.67 -9.69 -5.18
C TYR A 47 7.25 -10.21 -4.95
N PHE A 48 6.65 -10.85 -5.95
CA PHE A 48 5.24 -11.24 -5.94
C PHE A 48 5.05 -12.74 -6.18
N ASN A 49 3.96 -13.26 -5.62
CA ASN A 49 3.33 -14.50 -6.02
C ASN A 49 2.05 -14.17 -6.83
N TYR A 50 1.60 -15.11 -7.65
CA TYR A 50 0.29 -15.02 -8.33
C TYR A 50 -0.86 -15.43 -7.41
N ASN A 51 -2.09 -15.14 -7.84
CA ASN A 51 -3.35 -15.40 -7.13
C ASN A 51 -3.46 -14.59 -5.82
N TYR A 52 -4.51 -14.82 -5.03
CA TYR A 52 -4.60 -14.26 -3.68
C TYR A 52 -3.75 -15.11 -2.71
N PRO A 53 -3.34 -14.57 -1.54
CA PRO A 53 -2.64 -15.34 -0.52
C PRO A 53 -3.38 -16.60 -0.04
N TRP A 54 -4.70 -16.68 -0.26
CA TRP A 54 -5.58 -17.78 0.15
C TRP A 54 -6.16 -18.62 -0.99
N GLY A 55 -5.85 -18.32 -2.26
CA GLY A 55 -6.39 -19.09 -3.39
C GLY A 55 -6.66 -18.25 -4.63
N ASP A 56 -7.44 -18.79 -5.55
CA ASP A 56 -7.71 -18.24 -6.87
C ASP A 56 -9.05 -17.50 -6.98
N THR A 57 -9.78 -17.33 -5.88
CA THR A 57 -11.07 -16.64 -5.87
C THR A 57 -11.18 -15.64 -4.72
N HIS A 58 -12.05 -14.65 -4.93
CA HIS A 58 -12.48 -13.70 -3.91
C HIS A 58 -13.94 -13.27 -4.19
N ASN A 59 -14.41 -12.17 -3.60
CA ASN A 59 -15.82 -11.74 -3.54
C ASN A 59 -16.46 -11.30 -4.89
N GLY A 60 -16.03 -11.86 -6.03
CA GLY A 60 -16.56 -11.58 -7.35
C GLY A 60 -16.65 -12.83 -8.24
N ALA A 61 -16.75 -12.60 -9.55
CA ALA A 61 -17.01 -13.62 -10.56
C ALA A 61 -15.76 -14.05 -11.35
N ALA A 62 -14.55 -13.69 -10.89
CA ALA A 62 -13.31 -14.09 -11.55
C ALA A 62 -12.59 -15.24 -10.82
N ILE A 63 -12.06 -16.17 -11.61
CA ILE A 63 -11.01 -17.10 -11.18
C ILE A 63 -9.66 -16.52 -11.61
N MET A 64 -8.74 -16.44 -10.66
CA MET A 64 -7.41 -15.90 -10.87
C MET A 64 -6.49 -16.93 -11.52
N LYS A 65 -5.72 -16.47 -12.50
CA LYS A 65 -4.80 -17.27 -13.29
C LYS A 65 -3.46 -16.54 -13.39
N ASP A 66 -2.38 -17.27 -13.17
CA ASP A 66 -1.01 -16.76 -13.38
C ASP A 66 -0.81 -16.20 -14.80
N SER A 67 -1.45 -16.83 -15.81
CA SER A 67 -1.40 -16.40 -17.22
C SER A 67 -2.03 -15.03 -17.48
N ASN A 68 -2.79 -14.51 -16.53
CA ASN A 68 -3.52 -13.26 -16.66
C ASN A 68 -2.84 -12.10 -15.93
N SER A 69 -1.66 -12.35 -15.33
CA SER A 69 -0.78 -11.34 -14.72
C SER A 69 0.52 -11.23 -15.53
N VAL A 70 0.57 -10.30 -16.49
CA VAL A 70 1.55 -10.32 -17.59
C VAL A 70 2.44 -9.07 -17.58
N ILE A 71 3.75 -9.28 -17.79
CA ILE A 71 4.69 -8.22 -18.18
C ILE A 71 4.89 -8.31 -19.70
N ALA A 72 4.06 -7.61 -20.48
CA ALA A 72 4.19 -7.56 -21.94
C ALA A 72 5.23 -6.52 -22.38
N ASP A 73 5.23 -5.39 -21.68
CA ASP A 73 6.19 -4.30 -21.83
C ASP A 73 6.97 -4.13 -20.52
N ALA A 74 8.29 -3.93 -20.63
CA ALA A 74 9.14 -3.74 -19.46
C ALA A 74 8.65 -2.53 -18.63
N GLY A 75 8.47 -2.73 -17.33
CA GLY A 75 8.03 -1.72 -16.37
C GLY A 75 6.52 -1.66 -16.17
N VAL A 76 5.73 -2.48 -16.87
CA VAL A 76 4.26 -2.49 -16.77
C VAL A 76 3.73 -3.89 -16.45
N LEU A 77 3.08 -4.02 -15.30
CA LEU A 77 2.21 -5.16 -15.00
C LEU A 77 0.85 -4.91 -15.62
N THR A 78 0.36 -5.85 -16.42
CA THR A 78 -1.00 -5.85 -16.96
C THR A 78 -1.75 -7.06 -16.42
N LEU A 79 -2.82 -6.79 -15.66
CA LEU A 79 -3.82 -7.79 -15.29
C LEU A 79 -4.91 -7.79 -16.37
N ASN A 80 -5.26 -8.96 -16.88
CA ASN A 80 -6.28 -9.09 -17.93
C ASN A 80 -7.42 -10.00 -17.50
N ALA A 81 -8.66 -9.54 -17.68
CA ALA A 81 -9.86 -10.34 -17.48
C ALA A 81 -10.49 -10.71 -18.82
N THR A 82 -10.87 -11.97 -18.99
CA THR A 82 -11.57 -12.48 -20.17
C THR A 82 -12.83 -13.20 -19.74
N TYR A 83 -13.95 -12.87 -20.36
CA TYR A 83 -15.22 -13.56 -20.14
C TYR A 83 -15.17 -15.00 -20.67
N THR A 84 -15.47 -15.97 -19.81
CA THR A 84 -15.40 -17.41 -20.11
C THR A 84 -16.78 -18.02 -20.37
N GLY A 85 -17.85 -17.26 -20.13
CA GLY A 85 -19.24 -17.69 -20.31
C GLY A 85 -20.07 -17.53 -19.04
N ALA A 86 -21.39 -17.61 -19.18
CA ALA A 86 -22.29 -17.39 -18.05
C ALA A 86 -22.13 -18.49 -16.98
N SER A 87 -21.62 -18.11 -15.81
CA SER A 87 -21.51 -18.95 -14.62
C SER A 87 -21.29 -18.08 -13.38
N ASP A 88 -21.21 -18.66 -12.19
CA ASP A 88 -20.83 -17.93 -10.96
C ASP A 88 -19.40 -17.37 -11.04
N TYR A 89 -18.54 -17.99 -11.87
CA TYR A 89 -17.18 -17.54 -12.17
C TYR A 89 -17.04 -17.26 -13.67
N ALA A 90 -17.73 -16.22 -14.14
CA ALA A 90 -17.83 -15.90 -15.55
C ALA A 90 -16.56 -15.34 -16.19
N TYR A 91 -15.46 -15.18 -15.44
CA TYR A 91 -14.22 -14.57 -15.91
C TYR A 91 -12.99 -15.35 -15.47
N ASP A 92 -11.99 -15.45 -16.34
CA ASP A 92 -10.60 -15.70 -15.94
C ASP A 92 -9.90 -14.35 -15.83
N SER A 93 -9.22 -14.07 -14.71
CA SER A 93 -8.53 -12.81 -14.45
C SER A 93 -7.18 -12.99 -13.74
N GLY A 94 -6.51 -11.89 -13.41
CA GLY A 94 -5.19 -11.87 -12.77
C GLY A 94 -5.20 -11.24 -11.39
N THR A 95 -4.35 -11.77 -10.53
CA THR A 95 -3.98 -11.20 -9.22
C THR A 95 -2.51 -11.45 -8.97
N VAL A 96 -1.87 -10.53 -8.26
CA VAL A 96 -0.56 -10.74 -7.62
C VAL A 96 -0.60 -10.25 -6.17
N TYR A 97 0.16 -10.91 -5.30
CA TYR A 97 0.39 -10.44 -3.93
C TYR A 97 1.86 -10.46 -3.56
N ALA A 98 2.28 -9.50 -2.75
CA ALA A 98 3.67 -9.41 -2.34
C ALA A 98 4.08 -10.60 -1.46
N LYS A 99 5.28 -11.14 -1.71
CA LYS A 99 5.89 -12.22 -0.90
C LYS A 99 6.24 -11.75 0.51
N GLN A 100 6.68 -10.49 0.61
CA GLN A 100 6.93 -9.84 1.89
C GLN A 100 5.63 -9.30 2.47
N GLN A 101 5.53 -9.34 3.80
CA GLN A 101 4.48 -8.68 4.56
C GLN A 101 4.98 -7.34 5.10
N PHE A 102 4.04 -6.42 5.34
CA PHE A 102 4.34 -5.05 5.71
C PHE A 102 3.76 -4.72 7.07
N THR A 103 4.54 -4.08 7.92
CA THR A 103 4.12 -3.72 9.28
C THR A 103 4.47 -2.26 9.55
N VAL A 104 3.50 -1.50 10.06
CA VAL A 104 3.75 -0.18 10.64
C VAL A 104 4.25 -0.42 12.08
N GLU A 105 5.46 0.01 12.37
CA GLU A 105 6.04 -0.03 13.72
C GLU A 105 5.62 1.21 14.53
N ALA A 106 5.68 1.11 15.85
CA ALA A 106 5.42 2.26 16.71
C ALA A 106 6.42 3.40 16.42
N GLY A 107 5.93 4.61 16.21
CA GLY A 107 6.68 5.79 15.76
C GLY A 107 7.11 5.75 14.29
N GLY A 108 6.66 4.76 13.52
CA GLY A 108 7.09 4.49 12.15
C GLY A 108 5.99 4.68 11.09
N GLY A 109 6.18 4.02 9.96
CA GLY A 109 5.27 4.14 8.82
C GLY A 109 5.73 3.42 7.57
N LEU A 110 4.85 3.43 6.57
CA LEU A 110 5.06 2.87 5.25
C LEU A 110 4.44 3.78 4.19
N ASP A 111 5.06 3.85 3.02
CA ASP A 111 4.46 4.48 1.84
C ASP A 111 4.23 3.43 0.75
N PHE A 112 3.03 3.41 0.18
CA PHE A 112 2.66 2.56 -0.95
C PHE A 112 2.25 3.45 -2.11
N SER A 113 2.99 3.43 -3.22
CA SER A 113 2.68 4.24 -4.39
C SER A 113 2.77 3.45 -5.68
N ALA A 114 1.87 3.69 -6.62
CA ALA A 114 1.95 3.18 -7.97
C ALA A 114 1.12 4.04 -8.93
N GLN A 115 1.28 3.78 -10.23
CA GLN A 115 0.50 4.44 -11.28
C GLN A 115 -0.42 3.45 -11.99
N PHE A 116 -1.65 3.88 -12.23
CA PHE A 116 -2.72 3.00 -12.71
C PHE A 116 -3.40 3.53 -13.97
N ILE A 117 -3.69 2.62 -14.90
CA ILE A 117 -4.78 2.74 -15.90
C ILE A 117 -5.80 1.68 -15.49
N ALA A 118 -6.98 2.11 -15.05
CA ALA A 118 -7.98 1.24 -14.45
C ALA A 118 -9.30 1.30 -15.22
N PRO A 119 -9.91 0.16 -15.54
CA PRO A 119 -11.25 0.12 -16.10
C PRO A 119 -12.27 0.55 -15.04
N VAL A 120 -13.31 1.24 -15.49
CA VAL A 120 -14.35 1.79 -14.62
C VAL A 120 -15.77 1.48 -15.10
N GLU A 121 -15.88 0.55 -16.04
CA GLU A 121 -17.16 0.10 -16.57
C GLU A 121 -17.86 -0.80 -15.54
N THR A 122 -19.20 -0.82 -15.55
CA THR A 122 -19.97 -1.70 -14.67
C THR A 122 -19.47 -3.13 -14.75
N GLY A 123 -19.28 -3.76 -13.59
CA GLY A 123 -18.75 -5.11 -13.46
C GLY A 123 -17.23 -5.26 -13.57
N THR A 124 -16.46 -4.18 -13.68
CA THR A 124 -15.00 -4.22 -13.50
C THR A 124 -14.64 -3.80 -12.06
N TRP A 125 -13.84 -4.63 -11.37
CA TRP A 125 -13.40 -4.37 -10.00
C TRP A 125 -11.87 -4.51 -9.81
N PRO A 126 -11.05 -3.63 -10.41
CA PRO A 126 -9.65 -3.51 -10.06
C PRO A 126 -9.45 -2.99 -8.63
N ALA A 127 -8.41 -3.48 -7.95
CA ALA A 127 -8.04 -3.03 -6.62
C ALA A 127 -6.52 -3.05 -6.37
N PHE A 128 -6.06 -2.12 -5.54
CA PHE A 128 -4.74 -2.06 -4.92
C PHE A 128 -4.95 -1.86 -3.42
N TRP A 129 -4.62 -2.86 -2.63
CA TRP A 129 -5.13 -2.94 -1.26
C TRP A 129 -4.23 -3.73 -0.32
N LEU A 130 -4.49 -3.55 0.96
CA LEU A 130 -3.78 -4.13 2.08
C LEU A 130 -4.77 -4.84 2.99
N ASN A 131 -4.45 -6.08 3.39
CA ASN A 131 -5.27 -6.80 4.35
C ASN A 131 -4.42 -7.43 5.47
N GLY A 132 -5.00 -7.57 6.65
CA GLY A 132 -4.33 -8.26 7.76
C GLY A 132 -4.00 -9.71 7.43
N VAL A 133 -2.77 -10.13 7.72
CA VAL A 133 -2.29 -11.50 7.46
C VAL A 133 -2.98 -12.52 8.36
N ASN A 134 -3.14 -12.15 9.64
CA ASN A 134 -3.62 -13.05 10.70
C ASN A 134 -5.08 -12.79 11.09
N SER A 135 -5.65 -11.71 10.59
CA SER A 135 -7.00 -11.29 10.90
C SER A 135 -7.56 -10.45 9.76
N TRP A 136 -8.85 -10.58 9.54
CA TRP A 136 -9.63 -9.60 8.81
C TRP A 136 -10.76 -9.16 9.72
N PRO A 137 -10.98 -7.85 9.90
CA PRO A 137 -10.12 -6.68 9.59
C PRO A 137 -8.86 -6.54 10.50
N PRO A 138 -8.02 -5.49 10.36
CA PRO A 138 -8.13 -4.30 9.47
C PRO A 138 -7.81 -4.56 7.99
N GLU A 139 -8.45 -3.78 7.11
CA GLU A 139 -8.22 -3.72 5.66
C GLU A 139 -8.13 -2.26 5.20
N ILE A 140 -7.20 -1.97 4.31
CA ILE A 140 -6.99 -0.64 3.71
C ILE A 140 -7.02 -0.82 2.20
N ASP A 141 -8.04 -0.26 1.57
CA ASP A 141 -8.15 -0.18 0.13
C ASP A 141 -7.48 1.10 -0.33
N VAL A 142 -6.22 0.98 -0.78
CA VAL A 142 -5.43 2.10 -1.29
C VAL A 142 -6.05 2.67 -2.56
N ALA A 143 -6.67 1.82 -3.39
CA ALA A 143 -7.57 2.22 -4.46
C ALA A 143 -8.46 1.05 -4.86
N GLU A 144 -9.76 1.31 -5.05
CA GLU A 144 -10.68 0.42 -5.77
C GLU A 144 -11.41 1.18 -6.87
N TRP A 145 -11.74 0.49 -7.95
CA TRP A 145 -12.66 1.00 -8.97
C TRP A 145 -13.83 0.05 -9.09
N LYS A 146 -15.05 0.49 -8.77
CA LYS A 146 -16.24 -0.39 -8.64
C LYS A 146 -17.25 -0.17 -9.76
N GLY A 147 -16.77 -0.02 -10.98
CA GLY A 147 -17.61 0.07 -12.18
C GLY A 147 -18.60 1.26 -12.24
N SER A 148 -18.37 2.29 -11.41
CA SER A 148 -19.19 3.50 -11.31
C SER A 148 -18.58 4.71 -12.03
N GLY A 149 -17.34 4.59 -12.50
CA GLY A 149 -16.56 5.74 -12.97
C GLY A 149 -15.74 6.45 -11.89
N ASP A 150 -15.81 5.99 -10.64
CA ASP A 150 -15.11 6.57 -9.49
C ASP A 150 -13.94 5.68 -9.04
N ILE A 151 -13.03 6.27 -8.29
CA ILE A 151 -12.01 5.60 -7.47
C ILE A 151 -12.40 5.76 -6.00
N SER A 152 -12.37 4.66 -5.26
CA SER A 152 -12.70 4.59 -3.83
C SER A 152 -11.44 4.41 -2.99
N PHE A 153 -11.39 5.10 -1.86
CA PHE A 153 -10.37 4.95 -0.82
C PHE A 153 -11.03 4.53 0.47
N ASN A 154 -10.69 3.35 1.01
CA ASN A 154 -11.39 2.81 2.17
C ASN A 154 -10.45 2.29 3.26
N THR A 155 -10.94 2.37 4.50
CA THR A 155 -10.33 1.74 5.67
C THR A 155 -11.43 1.04 6.45
N PHE A 156 -11.31 -0.27 6.57
CA PHE A 156 -12.24 -1.13 7.30
C PHE A 156 -11.67 -1.46 8.68
N ASN A 157 -12.36 -1.01 9.73
CA ASN A 157 -12.13 -1.46 11.11
C ASN A 157 -13.04 -2.65 11.46
N SER A 158 -14.17 -2.79 10.76
CA SER A 158 -15.09 -3.94 10.77
C SER A 158 -15.91 -3.94 9.49
N SER A 159 -16.72 -4.99 9.27
CA SER A 159 -17.67 -5.02 8.15
C SER A 159 -18.74 -3.92 8.21
N SER A 160 -18.91 -3.26 9.36
CA SER A 160 -19.86 -2.16 9.58
C SER A 160 -19.22 -0.83 9.95
N GLU A 161 -17.91 -0.82 10.20
CA GLU A 161 -17.15 0.38 10.54
C GLU A 161 -16.13 0.63 9.45
N VAL A 162 -16.59 1.38 8.44
CA VAL A 162 -15.85 1.67 7.22
C VAL A 162 -15.78 3.17 7.04
N GLN A 163 -14.57 3.68 6.88
CA GLN A 163 -14.34 5.02 6.36
C GLN A 163 -14.14 4.87 4.86
N ALA A 164 -14.97 5.52 4.05
CA ALA A 164 -14.94 5.42 2.60
C ALA A 164 -15.00 6.82 1.98
N GLN A 165 -14.21 7.04 0.94
CA GLN A 165 -14.25 8.25 0.13
C GLN A 165 -14.18 7.89 -1.35
N ASP A 166 -15.27 8.18 -2.06
CA ASP A 166 -15.32 8.07 -3.51
C ASP A 166 -14.99 9.42 -4.15
N VAL A 167 -14.17 9.43 -5.19
CA VAL A 167 -13.96 10.59 -6.04
C VAL A 167 -13.99 10.18 -7.50
N LYS A 168 -14.35 11.12 -8.38
CA LYS A 168 -14.37 10.83 -9.81
C LYS A 168 -12.98 10.42 -10.29
N TYR A 169 -12.85 9.25 -10.92
CA TYR A 169 -11.56 8.86 -11.50
C TYR A 169 -11.33 9.66 -12.79
N PRO A 170 -10.29 10.51 -12.84
CA PRO A 170 -9.96 11.27 -14.03
C PRO A 170 -9.50 10.33 -15.15
N SER A 171 -9.76 10.71 -16.40
CA SER A 171 -9.27 10.08 -17.63
C SER A 171 -8.84 8.60 -17.47
N PRO A 172 -9.77 7.63 -17.41
CA PRO A 172 -9.44 6.23 -17.07
C PRO A 172 -8.45 5.51 -18.00
N THR A 173 -8.10 6.14 -19.13
CA THR A 173 -7.11 5.68 -20.11
C THR A 173 -5.72 6.25 -19.90
N ASP A 174 -5.55 7.21 -19.00
CA ASP A 174 -4.27 7.84 -18.66
C ASP A 174 -3.76 7.30 -17.31
N TYR A 175 -2.45 7.35 -17.13
CA TYR A 175 -1.84 6.93 -15.86
C TYR A 175 -2.06 7.98 -14.78
N HIS A 176 -2.64 7.55 -13.66
CA HIS A 176 -2.79 8.36 -12.45
C HIS A 176 -1.97 7.78 -11.31
N THR A 177 -1.31 8.65 -10.53
CA THR A 177 -0.53 8.23 -9.36
C THR A 177 -1.42 8.13 -8.15
N VAL A 178 -1.42 6.97 -7.49
CA VAL A 178 -2.01 6.80 -6.16
C VAL A 178 -0.90 6.62 -5.15
N LEU A 179 -1.06 7.22 -3.97
CA LEU A 179 -0.16 7.05 -2.83
C LEU A 179 -1.01 6.89 -1.56
N ALA A 180 -0.68 5.89 -0.75
CA ALA A 180 -1.08 5.83 0.65
C ALA A 180 0.14 5.98 1.55
N GLU A 181 0.09 6.94 2.47
CA GLU A 181 1.04 7.07 3.57
C GLU A 181 0.41 6.53 4.84
N LEU A 182 0.96 5.45 5.39
CA LEU A 182 0.56 4.87 6.66
C LEU A 182 1.52 5.34 7.75
N ARG A 183 1.00 5.88 8.84
CA ARG A 183 1.80 6.36 9.99
C ARG A 183 1.23 5.86 11.29
N ASP A 184 2.10 5.55 12.24
CA ASP A 184 1.66 5.38 13.63
C ASP A 184 1.03 6.69 14.13
N GLU A 185 -0.23 6.61 14.58
CA GLU A 185 -0.98 7.75 15.11
C GLU A 185 -0.76 7.93 16.62
N ASP A 186 -0.76 6.83 17.38
CA ASP A 186 -0.82 6.87 18.85
C ASP A 186 -0.18 5.66 19.57
N GLY A 187 0.61 4.87 18.87
CA GLY A 187 1.22 3.61 19.32
C GLY A 187 0.31 2.39 19.15
N SER A 188 -0.92 2.56 18.66
CA SER A 188 -1.90 1.49 18.45
C SER A 188 -2.59 1.60 17.09
N ASN A 189 -3.04 2.79 16.72
CA ASN A 189 -3.79 3.05 15.51
C ASN A 189 -2.86 3.57 14.41
N VAL A 190 -3.26 3.36 13.16
CA VAL A 190 -2.53 3.87 11.99
C VAL A 190 -3.39 4.92 11.30
N SER A 191 -2.85 6.12 11.08
CA SER A 191 -3.43 7.08 10.15
C SER A 191 -3.00 6.75 8.72
N VAL A 192 -3.94 6.92 7.79
CA VAL A 192 -3.77 6.61 6.37
C VAL A 192 -4.14 7.85 5.55
N ASN A 193 -3.13 8.51 4.99
CA ASN A 193 -3.33 9.61 4.04
C ASN A 193 -3.38 9.05 2.62
N PHE A 194 -4.50 9.26 1.92
CA PHE A 194 -4.67 8.83 0.54
C PHE A 194 -4.52 10.00 -0.41
N TYR A 195 -3.70 9.83 -1.45
CA TYR A 195 -3.44 10.83 -2.46
C TYR A 195 -3.77 10.31 -3.85
N LEU A 196 -4.30 11.19 -4.68
CA LEU A 196 -4.48 11.00 -6.13
C LEU A 196 -3.77 12.14 -6.86
N ASP A 197 -2.83 11.80 -7.74
CA ASP A 197 -1.99 12.75 -8.49
C ASP A 197 -1.32 13.81 -7.61
N GLY A 198 -0.85 13.39 -6.43
CA GLY A 198 -0.19 14.25 -5.45
C GLY A 198 -1.14 15.14 -4.64
N THR A 199 -2.46 15.06 -4.85
CA THR A 199 -3.46 15.77 -4.05
C THR A 199 -3.96 14.86 -2.94
N LEU A 200 -3.88 15.32 -1.69
CA LEU A 200 -4.49 14.62 -0.54
C LEU A 200 -6.01 14.59 -0.72
N ILE A 201 -6.57 13.40 -0.80
CA ILE A 201 -8.01 13.16 -0.94
C ILE A 201 -8.68 13.06 0.43
N THR A 202 -8.11 12.24 1.31
CA THR A 202 -8.65 12.01 2.65
C THR A 202 -7.60 11.44 3.60
N THR A 203 -7.82 11.61 4.89
CA THR A 203 -7.11 10.93 5.97
C THR A 203 -8.10 10.04 6.70
N GLN A 204 -7.79 8.76 6.82
CA GLN A 204 -8.61 7.77 7.54
C GLN A 204 -7.77 7.08 8.61
N TYR A 205 -8.41 6.25 9.44
CA TYR A 205 -7.78 5.65 10.61
C TYR A 205 -8.09 4.16 10.72
N ALA A 206 -7.03 3.34 10.69
CA ALA A 206 -7.09 1.91 10.92
C ALA A 206 -6.83 1.59 12.40
N SER A 207 -7.85 1.07 13.07
CA SER A 207 -7.82 0.77 14.50
C SER A 207 -6.96 -0.45 14.81
N GLY A 208 -6.04 -0.31 15.77
CA GLY A 208 -5.20 -1.41 16.27
C GLY A 208 -4.24 -2.02 15.25
N LEU A 209 -3.91 -1.29 14.17
CA LEU A 209 -3.09 -1.81 13.07
C LEU A 209 -1.57 -1.75 13.35
N VAL A 210 -1.10 -0.93 14.30
CA VAL A 210 0.32 -0.86 14.64
C VAL A 210 0.81 -2.24 15.11
N GLY A 211 1.93 -2.68 14.54
CA GLY A 211 2.53 -3.99 14.82
C GLY A 211 1.83 -5.17 14.13
N GLN A 212 0.72 -4.96 13.40
CA GLN A 212 0.06 -6.02 12.66
C GLN A 212 0.64 -6.15 11.24
N PRO A 213 0.96 -7.38 10.78
CA PRO A 213 1.45 -7.60 9.43
C PRO A 213 0.30 -7.56 8.41
N LEU A 214 0.57 -6.91 7.28
CA LEU A 214 -0.32 -6.74 6.14
C LEU A 214 0.21 -7.48 4.90
N ASN A 215 -0.67 -8.11 4.12
CA ASN A 215 -0.36 -8.45 2.74
C ASN A 215 -0.60 -7.24 1.85
N LEU A 216 0.16 -7.12 0.76
CA LEU A 216 -0.13 -6.21 -0.34
C LEU A 216 -0.66 -7.00 -1.52
N ILE A 217 -1.81 -6.59 -2.07
CA ILE A 217 -2.52 -7.28 -3.14
C ILE A 217 -2.86 -6.30 -4.26
N ILE A 218 -2.69 -6.74 -5.51
CA ILE A 218 -3.16 -6.06 -6.72
C ILE A 218 -3.97 -7.07 -7.52
N ASP A 219 -5.23 -6.78 -7.80
CA ASP A 219 -6.09 -7.64 -8.59
C ASP A 219 -6.97 -6.91 -9.58
N LEU A 220 -7.48 -7.68 -10.54
CA LEU A 220 -8.59 -7.32 -11.40
C LEU A 220 -9.75 -8.29 -11.13
N GLN A 221 -10.51 -8.05 -10.07
CA GLN A 221 -11.77 -8.77 -9.87
C GLN A 221 -12.83 -8.31 -10.88
N MET A 222 -13.85 -9.14 -11.09
CA MET A 222 -14.98 -8.84 -11.96
C MET A 222 -16.28 -9.02 -11.18
N GLU A 223 -17.26 -8.18 -11.47
CA GLU A 223 -18.57 -8.13 -10.81
C GLU A 223 -18.46 -7.96 -9.28
N GLY A 224 -19.31 -8.63 -8.50
CA GLY A 224 -19.36 -8.45 -7.04
C GLY A 224 -19.79 -7.02 -6.67
N SER A 225 -18.95 -6.32 -5.91
CA SER A 225 -19.19 -4.92 -5.51
C SER A 225 -19.25 -3.94 -6.69
N SER A 226 -18.74 -4.31 -7.86
CA SER A 226 -18.81 -3.50 -9.09
C SER A 226 -20.10 -3.67 -9.90
N GLY A 227 -21.03 -4.50 -9.43
CA GLY A 227 -22.30 -4.78 -10.09
C GLY A 227 -22.19 -5.76 -11.27
N SER A 228 -23.31 -6.00 -11.95
CA SER A 228 -23.39 -6.92 -13.09
C SER A 228 -24.42 -6.43 -14.12
N PRO A 229 -24.33 -6.87 -15.40
CA PRO A 229 -23.29 -7.72 -15.96
C PRO A 229 -21.96 -6.97 -16.19
N GLY A 230 -20.83 -7.68 -16.08
CA GLY A 230 -19.54 -7.16 -16.50
C GLY A 230 -19.29 -7.21 -18.02
N PRO A 231 -18.17 -6.64 -18.51
CA PRO A 231 -17.84 -6.61 -19.93
C PRO A 231 -17.52 -7.99 -20.49
N THR A 232 -18.04 -8.32 -21.68
CA THR A 232 -17.73 -9.60 -22.35
C THR A 232 -16.42 -9.60 -23.15
N GLY A 233 -15.84 -8.42 -23.38
CA GLY A 233 -14.54 -8.25 -24.02
C GLY A 233 -13.38 -8.39 -23.04
N THR A 234 -12.15 -8.41 -23.56
CA THR A 234 -10.95 -8.35 -22.72
C THR A 234 -10.90 -7.02 -21.99
N THR A 235 -10.83 -7.08 -20.65
CA THR A 235 -10.67 -5.93 -19.77
C THR A 235 -9.24 -5.91 -19.27
N LEU A 236 -8.60 -4.74 -19.26
CA LEU A 236 -7.19 -4.58 -18.87
C LEU A 236 -7.07 -3.62 -17.70
N PHE A 237 -6.22 -3.97 -16.73
CA PHE A 237 -5.78 -3.11 -15.64
C PHE A 237 -4.25 -3.03 -15.67
N GLN A 238 -3.69 -1.83 -15.80
CA GLN A 238 -2.25 -1.65 -15.97
C GLN A 238 -1.65 -0.88 -14.80
N ILE A 239 -0.53 -1.39 -14.30
CA ILE A 239 0.19 -0.87 -13.15
C ILE A 239 1.66 -0.67 -13.53
N LYS A 240 2.21 0.50 -13.18
CA LYS A 240 3.65 0.76 -13.31
C LYS A 240 4.16 1.58 -12.14
N ASN A 241 5.49 1.66 -12.02
CA ASN A 241 6.16 2.48 -11.00
C ASN A 241 5.67 2.17 -9.57
N LEU A 242 5.40 0.90 -9.27
CA LEU A 242 5.08 0.49 -7.90
C LEU A 242 6.31 0.65 -7.02
N GLU A 243 6.17 1.35 -5.91
CA GLU A 243 7.19 1.50 -4.89
C GLU A 243 6.57 1.33 -3.51
N VAL A 244 7.30 0.62 -2.64
CA VAL A 244 7.00 0.55 -1.22
C VAL A 244 8.21 1.00 -0.42
N ILE A 245 8.04 2.06 0.37
CA ILE A 245 9.10 2.64 1.20
C ILE A 245 8.83 2.36 2.68
N ASP A 246 9.83 1.81 3.36
CA ASP A 246 9.89 1.71 4.81
C ASP A 246 10.26 3.06 5.42
N LYS A 247 9.37 3.58 6.27
CA LYS A 247 9.58 4.78 7.10
C LYS A 247 9.67 4.43 8.59
N ASN A 248 9.71 3.14 8.95
CA ASN A 248 9.90 2.73 10.33
C ASN A 248 11.28 3.17 10.84
N ALA A 249 11.36 3.63 12.09
CA ALA A 249 12.53 4.26 12.69
C ALA A 249 13.26 3.36 13.69
#